data_AF-A0AAE4QZ12-F1
#
_entry.id   AF-A0AAE4QZ12-F1
#
_cell.length_a   1.000
_cell.length_b   1.000
_cell.length_c   1.000
_cell.angle_alpha   90.00
_cell.angle_beta   90.00
_cell.angle_gamma   90.00
#
_symmetry.space_group_name_H-M   'P 1'
#
loop_
_entity.id
_entity.type
_entity.pdbx_description
1 polymer ?
#
loop_
_entity_poly.entity_id
_entity_poly.type
_entity_poly.pdbx_seq_one_letter_code
_entity_poly.pdbx_strand_id
1 'polypeptide(L)' 'MVSTTDIDTFASHHQEGAPLIDVREPHGYIAGHVPGARLIPWATSLPPRMSRPRGPPSS' A
#
# COMPACT_ATOMS: atom_id res chain seq x y z
N MET A 1 -14.96 -2.85 6.01
CA MET A 1 -14.44 -4.19 6.36
C MET A 1 -13.10 -4.34 5.67
N VAL A 2 -12.05 -4.73 6.39
CA VAL A 2 -10.72 -4.98 5.79
C VAL A 2 -10.68 -6.45 5.40
N SER A 3 -10.28 -6.73 4.15
CA SER A 3 -10.02 -8.09 3.69
C SER A 3 -8.51 -8.27 3.60
N THR A 4 -8.02 -9.39 4.15
CA THR A 4 -6.60 -9.76 4.12
C THR A 4 -6.43 -11.06 3.35
N THR A 5 -5.21 -11.32 2.87
CA THR A 5 -4.86 -12.55 2.16
C THR A 5 -3.51 -13.05 2.64
N ASP A 6 -3.22 -14.33 2.44
CA ASP A 6 -1.92 -14.95 2.69
C ASP A 6 -0.96 -14.79 1.50
N ILE A 7 0.29 -15.24 1.68
CA ILE A 7 1.34 -15.04 0.68
C ILE A 7 1.18 -15.90 -0.57
N ASP A 8 0.61 -17.10 -0.47
CA ASP A 8 0.46 -18.03 -1.59
C ASP A 8 -0.67 -17.56 -2.50
N THR A 9 -1.80 -17.16 -1.90
CA THR A 9 -2.92 -16.54 -2.61
C THR A 9 -2.49 -15.24 -3.30
N PHE A 10 -1.71 -14.40 -2.60
CA PHE A 10 -1.12 -13.20 -3.21
C PHE A 10 -0.23 -13.54 -4.42
N ALA A 11 0.65 -14.54 -4.29
CA ALA A 11 1.57 -14.91 -5.36
C ALA A 11 0.83 -15.40 -6.62
N SER A 12 -0.23 -16.20 -6.47
CA SER A 12 -1.07 -16.66 -7.59
C SER A 12 -1.68 -15.47 -8.33
N HIS A 13 -2.34 -14.57 -7.60
CA HIS A 13 -2.97 -13.40 -8.22
C HIS A 13 -1.97 -12.44 -8.85
N HIS A 14 -0.80 -12.25 -8.22
CA HIS A 14 0.27 -11.43 -8.79
C HIS A 14 0.79 -12.00 -10.10
N GLN A 15 0.95 -13.33 -10.19
CA GLN A 15 1.32 -14.03 -11.43
C GLN A 15 0.25 -13.92 -12.52
N GLU A 16 -1.03 -13.89 -12.13
CA GLU A 16 -2.18 -13.65 -13.02
C GLU A 16 -2.31 -12.18 -13.48
N GLY A 17 -1.45 -11.28 -12.96
CA GLY A 17 -1.41 -9.88 -13.35
C GLY A 17 -2.26 -8.95 -12.48
N ALA A 18 -2.64 -9.38 -11.28
CA ALA A 18 -3.32 -8.50 -10.33
C ALA A 18 -2.45 -7.26 -10.00
N PRO A 19 -3.03 -6.06 -9.94
CA PRO A 19 -2.27 -4.85 -9.64
C PRO A 19 -1.79 -4.86 -8.18
N LEU A 20 -0.50 -4.60 -8.01
CA LEU A 20 0.13 -4.46 -6.69
C LEU A 20 0.53 -3.01 -6.44
N ILE A 21 0.09 -2.47 -5.31
CA ILE A 21 0.40 -1.10 -4.88
C ILE A 21 1.27 -1.16 -3.63
N ASP A 22 2.42 -0.49 -3.69
CA ASP A 22 3.27 -0.24 -2.53
C ASP A 22 2.99 1.17 -2.00
N VAL A 23 2.49 1.27 -0.76
CA VAL A 23 2.12 2.54 -0.13
C VAL A 23 3.21 3.09 0.81
N ARG A 24 4.36 2.43 0.87
CA ARG A 24 5.50 2.83 1.70
C ARG A 24 6.17 4.11 1.17
N GLU A 25 7.13 4.60 1.93
CA GLU A 25 7.97 5.72 1.53
C GLU A 25 8.91 5.35 0.36
N PRO A 26 9.29 6.32 -0.50
CA PRO A 26 10.10 6.06 -1.69
C PRO A 26 11.43 5.34 -1.40
N HIS A 27 12.10 5.69 -0.30
CA HIS A 27 13.37 5.07 0.07
C HIS A 27 13.22 3.56 0.35
N GLY A 28 12.09 3.12 0.90
CA GLY A 28 11.80 1.71 1.16
C GLY A 28 11.53 0.94 -0.14
N TYR A 29 10.82 1.55 -1.09
CA TYR A 29 10.59 0.96 -2.41
C TYR A 29 11.89 0.82 -3.20
N ILE A 30 12.75 1.85 -3.18
CA ILE A 30 14.05 1.84 -3.87
C ILE A 30 15.00 0.79 -3.26
N ALA A 31 14.99 0.63 -1.94
CA ALA A 31 15.79 -0.40 -1.27
C ALA A 31 15.37 -1.83 -1.63
N GLY A 32 14.08 -2.04 -1.94
CA GLY A 32 13.57 -3.32 -2.41
C GLY A 32 12.04 -3.35 -2.47
N HIS A 33 11.51 -3.85 -3.59
CA HIS A 33 10.07 -4.01 -3.80
C HIS A 33 9.79 -5.23 -4.67
N VAL A 34 8.53 -5.68 -4.66
CA VAL A 34 8.06 -6.78 -5.50
C VAL A 34 8.04 -6.32 -6.97
N PRO A 35 8.67 -7.05 -7.90
CA PRO A 35 8.63 -6.71 -9.32
C PRO A 35 7.19 -6.53 -9.83
N GLY A 36 6.93 -5.44 -10.53
CA GLY A 36 5.59 -5.07 -11.01
C GLY A 36 4.74 -4.25 -10.02
N ALA A 37 5.18 -4.08 -8.77
CA ALA A 37 4.53 -3.18 -7.83
C ALA A 37 4.65 -1.72 -8.27
N ARG A 38 3.57 -0.96 -8.16
CA ARG A 38 3.55 0.49 -8.37
C ARG A 38 3.65 1.22 -7.03
N LEU A 39 4.61 2.13 -6.91
CA LEU A 39 4.74 2.99 -5.74
C LEU A 39 3.69 4.10 -5.77
N ILE A 40 2.85 4.18 -4.73
CA ILE A 40 1.92 5.27 -4.46
C ILE A 40 2.08 5.66 -2.98
N PRO A 41 3.04 6.54 -2.63
CA PRO A 41 3.36 6.81 -1.23
C PRO A 41 2.16 7.43 -0.52
N TRP A 42 1.75 6.86 0.61
CA TRP A 42 0.55 7.28 1.34
C TRP A 42 0.59 8.75 1.75
N ALA A 43 1.75 9.21 2.23
CA ALA A 43 1.93 10.55 2.78
C ALA A 43 1.77 11.67 1.73
N THR A 44 2.21 11.43 0.49
CA THR A 44 2.26 12.45 -0.57
C THR A 44 1.17 12.30 -1.62
N SER A 45 0.61 11.09 -1.79
CA SER A 45 -0.34 10.80 -2.88
C SER A 45 -1.81 11.02 -2.50
N LEU A 46 -2.09 11.20 -1.21
CA LEU A 46 -3.44 11.40 -0.72
C LEU A 46 -3.71 12.84 -0.27
N PRO A 47 -4.95 13.32 -0.39
CA PRO A 47 -5.34 14.60 0.16
C PRO A 47 -5.02 14.68 1.66
N PRO A 48 -4.65 15.85 2.20
CA PRO A 48 -4.19 16.03 3.60
C PRO A 48 -5.13 15.43 4.66
N ARG A 49 -6.43 15.40 4.38
CA ARG A 49 -7.47 14.83 5.26
C ARG A 49 -7.40 13.30 5.41
N MET A 50 -6.80 12.61 4.43
CA MET A 50 -6.67 11.15 4.38
C MET A 50 -5.27 10.67 4.74
N SER A 51 -4.25 11.52 4.62
CA SER A 51 -2.89 11.22 5.05
C SER A 51 -2.70 11.38 6.57
N ARG A 52 -3.60 12.09 7.27
CA ARG A 52 -3.61 12.18 8.74
C ARG A 52 -4.26 10.92 9.36
N PRO A 53 -3.61 10.26 10.36
CA PRO A 53 -4.29 9.28 11.19
C PRO A 53 -5.56 9.90 11.80
N ARG A 54 -6.68 9.18 11.82
CA ARG A 54 -7.89 9.66 12.51
C ARG A 54 -7.54 9.84 13.98
N GLY A 55 -7.36 11.08 14.41
CA GLY A 55 -7.21 11.42 15.83
C GLY A 55 -8.47 11.02 16.61
N PRO A 56 -8.37 10.80 17.93
CA PRO A 56 -9.54 10.54 18.77
C PRO A 56 -10.55 11.70 18.63
N PRO A 57 -11.85 11.44 18.80
CA PRO A 57 -12.84 12.51 18.79
C PRO A 57 -12.52 13.52 19.91
N SER A 58 -12.43 14.80 19.56
CA SER A 58 -12.42 15.86 20.57
C SER A 58 -13.77 15.81 21.31
N SER A 59 -13.69 15.72 22.64
CA SER A 59 -14.84 15.82 23.55
C SER A 59 -15.58 17.16 23.42
#